data_AF-A0A2N0V8W5-F1
#
_entry.id   AF-A0A2N0V8W5-F1
#
_cell.length_a   1.000
_cell.length_b   1.000
_cell.length_c   1.000
_cell.angle_alpha   90.00
_cell.angle_beta   90.00
_cell.angle_gamma   90.00
#
_symmetry.space_group_name_H-M   'P 1'
#
loop_
_entity.id
_entity.type
_entity.pdbx_description
1 polymer ?
#
loop_
_entity_poly.entity_id
_entity_poly.type
_entity_poly.pdbx_seq_one_letter_code
_entity_poly.pdbx_strand_id
1 'polypeptide(L)'
;MIPHKGFEDAKTLEQDRLISSKINQYTKYVEPPEAQHLNITEELEHTVKSGENLSSIFSALNLSREDLHKIIHANPTGKQFADVEPGQDVVATLNASGELEQLTYSKNPFETLIATRHDDNFDVELLSKKVDYQIASAKGSIDSSLFEDGKEAGLPEKLILKLADIFAWDIDFALNLRDGDQFTVVYEKLFVDGKEFDTGEILSVEFVNQGKTYTAVRFEDNQGNTGYYTPDGNDLRKAFLQTPMDFAKISSHFDLHRKHPILNTIRAHKGVDYSAAIGTPVKTTGDGKIVFRGVKNGYGNVVEIEHGQKYSTLYAHLSGFKSGQKLGSAIKQGDVIGYVGKTGLATGPHLHYEFRIGGMHVNPVTAKIPHSMPMDKALLAKFKAQTQPFLAQLKQAKGDALVAQN
;
A
#
# COMPACT_ATOMS: atom_id res chain seq x y z
N MET A 1 1.77 11.02 54.98
CA MET A 1 1.98 11.08 53.53
C MET A 1 1.94 9.66 53.00
N ILE A 2 0.80 9.26 52.41
CA ILE A 2 0.65 7.96 51.76
C ILE A 2 0.96 8.20 50.27
N PRO A 3 1.85 7.42 49.65
CA PRO A 3 2.20 7.63 48.24
C PRO A 3 1.02 7.25 47.35
N HIS A 4 0.63 8.18 46.47
CA HIS A 4 -0.30 7.91 45.38
C HIS A 4 0.33 6.87 44.44
N LYS A 5 -0.16 5.62 44.50
CA LYS A 5 -0.06 4.69 43.38
C LYS A 5 -0.99 5.19 42.30
N GLY A 6 -0.42 5.65 41.18
CA GLY A 6 -1.18 5.96 39.97
C GLY A 6 -1.88 4.70 39.49
N PHE A 7 -3.20 4.74 39.42
CA PHE A 7 -3.96 3.81 38.61
C PHE A 7 -3.74 4.23 37.16
N GLU A 8 -2.79 3.59 36.48
CA GLU A 8 -2.80 3.60 35.02
C GLU A 8 -4.06 2.85 34.57
N ASP A 9 -4.90 3.56 33.81
CA ASP A 9 -6.20 3.07 33.38
C ASP A 9 -6.00 1.83 32.50
N ALA A 10 -6.68 0.72 32.79
CA ALA A 10 -6.49 -0.55 32.07
C ALA A 10 -6.77 -0.42 30.56
N LYS A 11 -7.58 0.58 30.16
CA LYS A 11 -7.79 0.95 28.75
C LYS A 11 -6.55 1.56 28.11
N THR A 12 -5.79 2.39 28.83
CA THR A 12 -4.53 2.98 28.34
C THR A 12 -3.47 1.90 28.14
N LEU A 13 -3.37 0.93 29.06
CA LEU A 13 -2.46 -0.21 28.94
C LEU A 13 -2.82 -1.16 27.77
N GLU A 14 -4.09 -1.40 27.51
CA GLU A 14 -4.53 -2.22 26.37
C GLU A 14 -4.36 -1.48 25.03
N GLN A 15 -4.58 -0.17 25.04
CA GLN A 15 -4.35 0.73 23.91
C GLN A 15 -2.85 0.84 23.60
N ASP A 16 -2.01 1.04 24.61
CA ASP A 16 -0.54 1.01 24.52
C ASP A 16 -0.04 -0.38 24.14
N ARG A 17 -0.73 -1.47 24.50
CA ARG A 17 -0.36 -2.84 24.12
C ARG A 17 -0.76 -3.18 22.69
N LEU A 18 -1.90 -2.70 22.17
CA LEU A 18 -2.24 -2.74 20.74
C LEU A 18 -1.27 -1.88 19.93
N ILE A 19 -0.99 -0.68 20.45
CA ILE A 19 0.04 0.23 19.94
C ILE A 19 1.43 -0.31 20.15
N SER A 20 1.73 -1.26 21.04
CA SER A 20 3.06 -1.88 21.26
C SER A 20 3.18 -3.29 20.65
N SER A 21 2.08 -3.84 20.14
CA SER A 21 2.05 -5.20 19.57
C SER A 21 2.73 -5.30 18.19
N LYS A 22 3.25 -4.18 17.66
CA LYS A 22 4.10 -4.19 16.46
C LYS A 22 5.60 -4.19 16.77
N ILE A 23 6.00 -4.28 18.04
CA ILE A 23 7.41 -4.53 18.37
C ILE A 23 7.80 -5.85 17.69
N ASN A 24 8.74 -5.80 16.73
CA ASN A 24 9.18 -6.88 15.84
C ASN A 24 8.32 -7.18 14.57
N GLN A 25 7.49 -6.25 14.08
CA GLN A 25 6.92 -6.38 12.72
C GLN A 25 7.93 -6.03 11.61
N TYR A 26 8.96 -5.24 11.94
CA TYR A 26 9.96 -4.76 10.99
C TYR A 26 11.19 -5.69 10.90
N THR A 27 11.41 -6.58 11.87
CA THR A 27 12.59 -7.45 11.91
C THR A 27 12.25 -8.87 12.38
N LYS A 28 12.84 -9.87 11.72
CA LYS A 28 12.94 -11.24 12.27
C LYS A 28 14.13 -11.30 13.24
N TYR A 29 14.13 -10.43 14.24
CA TYR A 29 15.28 -10.23 15.12
C TYR A 29 15.68 -11.53 15.81
N VAL A 30 16.95 -11.89 15.66
CA VAL A 30 17.65 -12.89 16.46
C VAL A 30 18.77 -12.14 17.17
N GLU A 31 18.86 -12.31 18.49
CA GLU A 31 19.88 -11.67 19.30
C GLU A 31 21.28 -12.11 18.81
N PRO A 32 22.22 -11.18 18.55
CA PRO A 32 23.55 -11.55 18.10
C PRO A 32 24.25 -12.46 19.10
N PRO A 33 25.01 -13.48 18.64
CA PRO A 33 25.92 -14.20 19.52
C PRO A 33 26.96 -13.23 20.12
N GLU A 34 27.44 -13.53 21.33
CA GLU A 34 28.49 -12.74 21.99
C GLU A 34 29.70 -12.53 21.04
N ALA A 35 30.16 -11.28 20.94
CA ALA A 35 31.24 -10.90 20.05
C ALA A 35 32.51 -11.73 20.34
N GLN A 36 32.98 -12.48 19.35
CA GLN A 36 34.25 -13.20 19.44
C GLN A 36 35.39 -12.17 19.40
N HIS A 37 36.36 -12.33 20.31
CA HIS A 37 37.57 -11.50 20.31
C HIS A 37 38.44 -11.85 19.11
N LEU A 38 38.28 -11.10 18.02
CA LEU A 38 39.17 -11.19 16.85
C LEU A 38 40.50 -10.54 17.16
N ASN A 39 41.60 -11.11 16.64
CA ASN A 39 42.92 -10.46 16.65
C ASN A 39 42.97 -9.39 15.56
N ILE A 40 42.25 -8.29 15.79
CA ILE A 40 42.10 -7.16 14.87
C ILE A 40 43.46 -6.48 14.70
N THR A 41 43.93 -6.36 13.46
CA THR A 41 45.22 -5.71 13.17
C THR A 41 45.06 -4.48 12.29
N GLU A 42 44.10 -4.48 11.36
CA GLU A 42 43.78 -3.34 10.48
C GLU A 42 42.30 -3.35 10.11
N GLU A 43 41.68 -2.18 9.99
CA GLU A 43 40.31 -1.99 9.51
C GLU A 43 40.32 -1.08 8.28
N LEU A 44 39.73 -1.57 7.19
CA LEU A 44 39.57 -0.87 5.93
C LEU A 44 38.09 -0.52 5.73
N GLU A 45 37.76 0.75 5.89
CA GLU A 45 36.40 1.27 5.69
C GLU A 45 36.22 1.79 4.26
N HIS A 46 35.08 1.47 3.65
CA HIS A 46 34.70 1.98 2.34
C HIS A 46 33.19 2.21 2.24
N THR A 47 32.79 3.45 1.98
CA THR A 47 31.40 3.79 1.64
C THR A 47 31.15 3.52 0.15
N VAL A 48 30.17 2.65 -0.14
CA VAL A 48 29.81 2.23 -1.51
C VAL A 48 29.40 3.44 -2.34
N LYS A 49 30.00 3.63 -3.52
CA LYS A 49 29.65 4.70 -4.46
C LYS A 49 28.69 4.21 -5.53
N SER A 50 28.02 5.16 -6.19
CA SER A 50 27.13 4.85 -7.31
C SER A 50 27.88 4.09 -8.41
N GLY A 51 27.36 2.91 -8.77
CA GLY A 51 27.95 2.04 -9.79
C GLY A 51 29.03 1.08 -9.30
N GLU A 52 29.44 1.14 -8.03
CA GLU A 52 30.33 0.15 -7.45
C GLU A 52 29.59 -1.14 -7.07
N ASN A 53 30.33 -2.24 -7.03
CA ASN A 53 29.90 -3.51 -6.46
C ASN A 53 31.04 -4.08 -5.58
N LEU A 54 30.77 -5.15 -4.83
CA LEU A 54 31.80 -5.72 -3.95
C LEU A 54 33.07 -6.18 -4.68
N SER A 55 32.99 -6.61 -5.94
CA SER A 55 34.18 -7.01 -6.69
C SER A 55 35.10 -5.81 -6.99
N SER A 56 34.51 -4.65 -7.34
CA SER A 56 35.28 -3.42 -7.51
C SER A 56 35.82 -2.89 -6.19
N ILE A 57 35.06 -3.00 -5.10
CA ILE A 57 35.48 -2.57 -3.75
C ILE A 57 36.64 -3.44 -3.25
N PHE A 58 36.50 -4.77 -3.33
CA PHE A 58 37.58 -5.70 -2.99
C PHE A 58 38.84 -5.44 -3.81
N SER A 59 38.70 -5.19 -5.10
CA SER A 59 39.85 -4.85 -5.96
C SER A 59 40.52 -3.53 -5.54
N ALA A 60 39.74 -2.52 -5.12
CA ALA A 60 40.26 -1.24 -4.64
C ALA A 60 40.95 -1.33 -3.28
N LEU A 61 40.44 -2.19 -2.40
CA LEU A 61 41.00 -2.47 -1.07
C LEU A 61 42.10 -3.55 -1.08
N ASN A 62 42.52 -4.04 -2.26
CA ASN A 62 43.49 -5.13 -2.43
C ASN A 62 43.10 -6.43 -1.69
N LEU A 63 41.80 -6.72 -1.57
CA LEU A 63 41.27 -7.93 -0.95
C LEU A 63 41.15 -9.09 -1.95
N SER A 64 41.18 -10.33 -1.42
CA SER A 64 41.12 -11.55 -2.23
C SER A 64 39.76 -11.72 -2.91
N ARG A 65 39.78 -11.91 -4.24
CA ARG A 65 38.59 -12.31 -5.01
C ARG A 65 38.09 -13.70 -4.66
N GLU A 66 38.98 -14.57 -4.20
CA GLU A 66 38.60 -15.91 -3.74
C GLU A 66 37.78 -15.82 -2.45
N ASP A 67 38.17 -14.96 -1.51
CA ASP A 67 37.42 -14.73 -0.28
C ASP A 67 36.04 -14.15 -0.57
N LEU A 68 35.94 -13.18 -1.49
CA LEU A 68 34.63 -12.68 -1.93
C LEU A 68 33.74 -13.80 -2.49
N HIS A 69 34.31 -14.68 -3.31
CA HIS A 69 33.57 -15.82 -3.84
C HIS A 69 33.09 -16.76 -2.72
N LYS A 70 33.95 -17.04 -1.72
CA LYS A 70 33.59 -17.87 -0.56
C LYS A 70 32.49 -17.22 0.29
N ILE A 71 32.57 -15.92 0.56
CA ILE A 71 31.55 -15.17 1.32
C ILE A 71 30.18 -15.24 0.63
N ILE A 72 30.12 -14.95 -0.68
CA ILE A 72 28.85 -14.95 -1.43
C ILE A 72 28.20 -16.34 -1.46
N HIS A 73 29.01 -17.40 -1.43
CA HIS A 73 28.55 -18.79 -1.53
C HIS A 73 28.52 -19.56 -0.20
N ALA A 74 28.84 -18.91 0.93
CA ALA A 74 28.88 -19.53 2.24
C ALA A 74 27.54 -20.18 2.61
N ASN A 75 26.45 -19.43 2.47
CA ASN A 75 25.09 -19.87 2.78
C ASN A 75 24.05 -18.97 2.06
N PRO A 76 22.72 -19.18 2.22
CA PRO A 76 21.71 -18.33 1.59
C PRO A 76 21.81 -16.83 1.95
N THR A 77 22.33 -16.49 3.13
CA THR A 77 22.55 -15.11 3.60
C THR A 77 23.72 -14.46 2.88
N GLY A 78 24.79 -15.22 2.60
CA GLY A 78 25.97 -14.77 1.83
C GLY A 78 25.65 -14.11 0.50
N LYS A 79 24.59 -14.57 -0.19
CA LYS A 79 24.13 -13.98 -1.45
C LYS A 79 23.73 -12.50 -1.34
N GLN A 80 23.30 -12.06 -0.15
CA GLN A 80 22.88 -10.68 0.07
C GLN A 80 24.03 -9.66 -0.01
N PHE A 81 25.29 -10.11 0.11
CA PHE A 81 26.45 -9.27 -0.17
C PHE A 81 26.54 -8.86 -1.65
N ALA A 82 25.86 -9.55 -2.57
CA ALA A 82 25.78 -9.12 -3.97
C ALA A 82 24.91 -7.86 -4.15
N ASP A 83 24.05 -7.54 -3.19
CA ASP A 83 23.07 -6.46 -3.23
C ASP A 83 23.57 -5.21 -2.47
N VAL A 84 24.86 -4.86 -2.62
CA VAL A 84 25.40 -3.64 -2.00
C VAL A 84 24.80 -2.39 -2.64
N GLU A 85 24.40 -1.44 -1.79
CA GLU A 85 23.74 -0.21 -2.19
C GLU A 85 24.64 1.02 -1.96
N PRO A 86 24.59 2.04 -2.84
CA PRO A 86 25.32 3.27 -2.65
C PRO A 86 24.99 3.97 -1.32
N GLY A 87 26.01 4.52 -0.67
CA GLY A 87 25.89 5.23 0.60
C GLY A 87 25.95 4.35 1.85
N GLN A 88 26.01 3.03 1.69
CA GLN A 88 26.22 2.09 2.79
C GLN A 88 27.71 1.81 2.99
N ASP A 89 28.08 1.45 4.22
CA ASP A 89 29.47 1.19 4.59
C ASP A 89 29.80 -0.30 4.55
N VAL A 90 30.96 -0.60 3.97
CA VAL A 90 31.63 -1.90 4.00
C VAL A 90 32.92 -1.76 4.79
N VAL A 91 33.09 -2.60 5.81
CA VAL A 91 34.29 -2.63 6.64
C VAL A 91 34.94 -4.00 6.49
N ALA A 92 36.19 -4.00 6.05
CA ALA A 92 37.03 -5.19 5.97
C ALA A 92 38.06 -5.17 7.11
N THR A 93 38.01 -6.16 7.98
CA THR A 93 38.95 -6.33 9.08
C THR A 93 40.00 -7.34 8.69
N LEU A 94 41.27 -6.97 8.77
CA LEU A 94 42.40 -7.82 8.41
C LEU A 94 43.14 -8.35 9.64
N ASN A 95 43.67 -9.56 9.51
CA ASN A 95 44.58 -10.15 10.48
C ASN A 95 46.04 -9.68 10.25
N ALA A 96 46.98 -10.14 11.07
CA ALA A 96 48.38 -9.74 10.99
C ALA A 96 49.12 -10.19 9.71
N SER A 97 48.59 -11.19 8.98
CA SER A 97 49.07 -11.58 7.65
C SER A 97 48.49 -10.73 6.51
N GLY A 98 47.58 -9.79 6.81
CA GLY A 98 46.89 -8.98 5.81
C GLY A 98 45.73 -9.73 5.12
N GLU A 99 45.29 -10.86 5.66
CA GLU A 99 44.17 -11.63 5.13
C GLU A 99 42.86 -11.15 5.76
N LEU A 100 41.77 -11.22 4.99
CA LEU A 100 40.45 -10.77 5.42
C LEU A 100 39.92 -11.67 6.54
N GLU A 101 39.86 -11.19 7.77
CA GLU A 101 39.31 -11.93 8.91
C GLU A 101 37.80 -11.77 9.02
N GLN A 102 37.29 -10.58 8.73
CA GLN A 102 35.86 -10.29 8.78
C GLN A 102 35.47 -9.26 7.72
N LEU A 103 34.29 -9.42 7.13
CA LEU A 103 33.64 -8.42 6.28
C LEU A 103 32.29 -8.03 6.90
N THR A 104 32.11 -6.75 7.18
CA THR A 104 30.89 -6.19 7.71
C THR A 104 30.24 -5.28 6.69
N TYR A 105 28.95 -5.46 6.41
CA TYR A 105 28.16 -4.60 5.54
C TYR A 105 26.91 -4.13 6.27
N SER A 106 26.85 -2.83 6.56
CA SER A 106 25.69 -2.19 7.17
C SER A 106 24.64 -1.97 6.09
N LYS A 107 23.64 -2.88 5.98
CA LYS A 107 22.60 -2.78 4.94
C LYS A 107 21.69 -1.57 5.18
N ASN A 108 21.35 -1.35 6.45
CA ASN A 108 20.50 -0.27 6.92
C ASN A 108 20.74 -0.09 8.45
N PRO A 109 20.11 0.90 9.11
CA PRO A 109 20.37 1.19 10.52
C PRO A 109 20.14 0.04 11.50
N PHE A 110 19.38 -1.00 11.11
CA PHE A 110 19.07 -2.16 11.95
C PHE A 110 19.52 -3.49 11.37
N GLU A 111 20.08 -3.58 10.17
CA GLU A 111 20.57 -4.83 9.58
C GLU A 111 22.03 -4.73 9.18
N THR A 112 22.81 -5.69 9.64
CA THR A 112 24.24 -5.79 9.35
C THR A 112 24.55 -7.22 8.91
N LEU A 113 25.12 -7.38 7.72
CA LEU A 113 25.73 -8.64 7.32
C LEU A 113 27.14 -8.71 7.87
N ILE A 114 27.48 -9.86 8.45
CA ILE A 114 28.83 -10.14 8.94
C ILE A 114 29.27 -11.46 8.34
N ALA A 115 30.39 -11.45 7.64
CA ALA A 115 31.10 -12.64 7.19
C ALA A 115 32.35 -12.80 8.05
N THR A 116 32.43 -13.86 8.85
CA THR A 116 33.59 -14.14 9.71
C THR A 116 34.36 -15.33 9.15
N ARG A 117 35.68 -15.21 9.06
CA ARG A 117 36.54 -16.31 8.61
C ARG A 117 36.56 -17.43 9.65
N HIS A 118 36.39 -18.65 9.18
CA HIS A 118 36.64 -19.88 9.94
C HIS A 118 37.51 -20.81 9.08
N ASP A 119 38.77 -20.95 9.47
CA ASP A 119 39.82 -21.60 8.67
C ASP A 119 39.91 -21.02 7.24
N ASP A 120 39.68 -21.84 6.22
CA ASP A 120 39.73 -21.46 4.80
C ASP A 120 38.38 -20.97 4.24
N ASN A 121 37.32 -20.94 5.05
CA ASN A 121 35.95 -20.57 4.66
C ASN A 121 35.41 -19.39 5.47
N PHE A 122 34.17 -18.98 5.16
CA PHE A 122 33.45 -17.94 5.87
C PHE A 122 32.08 -18.44 6.32
N ASP A 123 31.68 -18.06 7.52
CA ASP A 123 30.28 -18.10 7.94
C ASP A 123 29.67 -16.71 7.82
N VAL A 124 28.46 -16.64 7.27
CA VAL A 124 27.75 -15.38 7.04
C VAL A 124 26.47 -15.32 7.85
N GLU A 125 26.33 -14.27 8.64
CA GLU A 125 25.16 -14.00 9.46
C GLU A 125 24.56 -12.65 9.14
N LEU A 126 23.24 -12.53 9.30
CA LEU A 126 22.53 -11.26 9.28
C LEU A 126 22.16 -10.93 10.71
N LEU A 127 22.86 -9.97 11.29
CA LEU A 127 22.48 -9.39 12.56
C LEU A 127 21.40 -8.35 12.31
N SER A 128 20.31 -8.46 13.05
CA SER A 128 19.28 -7.43 13.11
C SER A 128 19.35 -6.73 14.45
N LYS A 129 18.90 -5.48 14.52
CA LYS A 129 18.62 -4.75 15.76
C LYS A 129 17.11 -4.67 15.97
N LYS A 130 16.69 -4.47 17.21
CA LYS A 130 15.30 -4.17 17.52
C LYS A 130 14.96 -2.78 16.98
N VAL A 131 13.86 -2.70 16.24
CA VAL A 131 13.27 -1.43 15.82
C VAL A 131 12.16 -1.09 16.79
N ASP A 132 12.35 -0.01 17.53
CA ASP A 132 11.31 0.59 18.35
C ASP A 132 10.53 1.61 17.50
N TYR A 133 9.30 1.92 17.91
CA TYR A 133 8.55 2.99 17.29
C TYR A 133 7.80 3.80 18.33
N GLN A 134 7.54 5.05 17.97
CA GLN A 134 6.73 5.98 18.75
C GLN A 134 5.68 6.60 17.86
N ILE A 135 4.52 6.89 18.42
CA ILE A 135 3.49 7.62 17.69
C ILE A 135 3.74 9.11 17.84
N ALA A 136 3.83 9.79 16.71
CA ALA A 136 3.95 11.23 16.62
C ALA A 136 2.74 11.83 15.90
N SER A 137 2.57 13.13 16.03
CA SER A 137 1.59 13.88 15.26
C SER A 137 2.18 15.16 14.72
N ALA A 138 1.65 15.60 13.57
CA ALA A 138 1.95 16.89 12.96
C ALA A 138 0.64 17.53 12.53
N LYS A 139 0.59 18.86 12.56
CA LYS A 139 -0.55 19.65 12.12
C LYS A 139 -0.04 20.88 11.37
N GLY A 140 -0.81 21.32 10.39
CA GLY A 140 -0.50 22.53 9.62
C GLY A 140 -1.75 23.15 9.03
N SER A 141 -1.65 24.43 8.72
CA SER A 141 -2.58 25.14 7.85
C SER A 141 -1.93 25.28 6.49
N ILE A 142 -2.74 25.30 5.44
CA ILE A 142 -2.27 25.59 4.10
C ILE A 142 -2.22 27.10 3.92
N ASP A 143 -1.04 27.62 3.63
CA ASP A 143 -0.80 29.00 3.24
C ASP A 143 -0.21 29.06 1.81
N SER A 144 0.48 28.01 1.37
CA SER A 144 1.17 27.95 0.09
C SER A 144 0.83 26.70 -0.72
N SER A 145 1.20 25.53 -0.21
CA SER A 145 0.97 24.23 -0.83
C SER A 145 1.13 23.14 0.21
N LEU A 146 0.45 22.00 0.00
CA LEU A 146 0.57 20.85 0.89
C LEU A 146 2.03 20.40 1.11
N PHE A 147 2.88 20.54 0.09
CA PHE A 147 4.27 20.11 0.17
C PHE A 147 5.11 21.02 1.07
N GLU A 148 5.09 22.32 0.84
CA GLU A 148 5.85 23.28 1.64
C GLU A 148 5.30 23.34 3.08
N ASP A 149 3.98 23.51 3.23
CA ASP A 149 3.35 23.64 4.54
C ASP A 149 3.44 22.32 5.34
N GLY A 150 3.44 21.18 4.64
CA GLY A 150 3.73 19.86 5.23
C GLY A 150 5.14 19.77 5.80
N LYS A 151 6.15 20.26 5.06
CA LYS A 151 7.54 20.27 5.52
C LYS A 151 7.73 21.23 6.70
N GLU A 152 7.09 22.41 6.66
CA GLU A 152 7.10 23.37 7.78
C GLU A 152 6.44 22.79 9.04
N ALA A 153 5.39 21.97 8.89
CA ALA A 153 4.78 21.21 9.97
C ALA A 153 5.63 20.04 10.49
N GLY A 154 6.81 19.80 9.92
CA GLY A 154 7.75 18.75 10.33
C GLY A 154 7.43 17.36 9.76
N LEU A 155 6.59 17.26 8.71
CA LEU A 155 6.37 16.00 8.02
C LEU A 155 7.53 15.71 7.04
N PRO A 156 8.08 14.48 7.03
CA PRO A 156 8.95 14.04 5.96
C PRO A 156 8.20 13.99 4.63
N GLU A 157 8.92 14.25 3.53
CA GLU A 157 8.41 14.25 2.16
C GLU A 157 7.55 13.01 1.83
N LYS A 158 8.01 11.81 2.22
CA LYS A 158 7.28 10.57 1.97
C LYS A 158 5.91 10.52 2.64
N LEU A 159 5.74 11.13 3.82
CA LEU A 159 4.44 11.20 4.48
C LEU A 159 3.53 12.22 3.81
N ILE A 160 4.09 13.30 3.27
CA ILE A 160 3.32 14.31 2.54
C ILE A 160 2.76 13.74 1.23
N LEU A 161 3.59 13.02 0.47
CA LEU A 161 3.13 12.32 -0.74
C LEU A 161 2.05 11.28 -0.41
N LYS A 162 2.26 10.51 0.67
CA LYS A 162 1.27 9.53 1.13
C LYS A 162 -0.05 10.18 1.59
N LEU A 163 0.03 11.31 2.26
CA LEU A 163 -1.15 12.11 2.62
C LEU A 163 -1.92 12.54 1.37
N ALA A 164 -1.22 13.07 0.37
CA ALA A 164 -1.84 13.43 -0.90
C ALA A 164 -2.51 12.21 -1.55
N ASP A 165 -1.83 11.06 -1.61
CA ASP A 165 -2.37 9.82 -2.19
C ASP A 165 -3.63 9.31 -1.48
N ILE A 166 -3.69 9.40 -0.15
CA ILE A 166 -4.85 8.96 0.66
C ILE A 166 -6.13 9.71 0.24
N PHE A 167 -6.01 11.01 -0.05
CA PHE A 167 -7.17 11.86 -0.38
C PHE A 167 -7.24 12.30 -1.84
N ALA A 168 -6.34 11.82 -2.71
CA ALA A 168 -6.22 12.26 -4.10
C ALA A 168 -7.53 12.15 -4.91
N TRP A 169 -8.47 11.29 -4.47
CA TRP A 169 -9.78 11.14 -5.10
C TRP A 169 -10.84 12.11 -4.60
N ASP A 170 -10.75 12.51 -3.34
CA ASP A 170 -11.71 13.38 -2.66
C ASP A 170 -11.30 14.86 -2.75
N ILE A 171 -10.00 15.11 -2.84
CA ILE A 171 -9.39 16.43 -2.88
C ILE A 171 -8.40 16.48 -4.05
N ASP A 172 -8.67 17.37 -5.00
CA ASP A 172 -7.68 17.77 -5.98
C ASP A 172 -6.74 18.79 -5.34
N PHE A 173 -5.60 18.35 -4.82
CA PHE A 173 -4.64 19.23 -4.12
C PHE A 173 -4.03 20.32 -5.02
N ALA A 174 -4.12 20.19 -6.36
CA ALA A 174 -3.65 21.22 -7.28
C ALA A 174 -4.70 22.32 -7.53
N LEU A 175 -5.99 21.96 -7.53
CA LEU A 175 -7.07 22.89 -7.90
C LEU A 175 -7.95 23.36 -6.73
N ASN A 176 -8.10 22.53 -5.69
CA ASN A 176 -9.08 22.73 -4.63
C ASN A 176 -8.47 23.20 -3.31
N LEU A 177 -7.14 23.28 -3.23
CA LEU A 177 -6.46 23.74 -2.02
C LEU A 177 -6.64 25.25 -1.85
N ARG A 178 -7.00 25.68 -0.63
CA ARG A 178 -7.20 27.08 -0.29
C ARG A 178 -6.41 27.47 0.95
N ASP A 179 -6.06 28.73 1.00
CA ASP A 179 -5.54 29.39 2.20
C ASP A 179 -6.47 29.11 3.40
N GLY A 180 -5.90 28.63 4.50
CA GLY A 180 -6.61 28.26 5.72
C GLY A 180 -7.19 26.83 5.76
N ASP A 181 -7.03 26.01 4.71
CA ASP A 181 -7.25 24.57 4.81
C ASP A 181 -6.32 23.96 5.87
N GLN A 182 -6.69 22.85 6.50
CA GLN A 182 -5.92 22.29 7.62
C GLN A 182 -5.70 20.80 7.50
N PHE A 183 -4.58 20.30 8.00
CA PHE A 183 -4.33 18.88 8.15
C PHE A 183 -3.84 18.54 9.55
N THR A 184 -4.14 17.32 9.99
CA THR A 184 -3.56 16.72 11.20
C THR A 184 -3.26 15.27 10.91
N VAL A 185 -1.99 14.89 11.03
CA VAL A 185 -1.49 13.53 10.72
C VAL A 185 -0.99 12.89 12.00
N VAL A 186 -1.36 11.64 12.24
CA VAL A 186 -0.78 10.77 13.27
C VAL A 186 -0.01 9.66 12.56
N TYR A 187 1.25 9.49 12.89
CA TYR A 187 2.16 8.59 12.18
C TYR A 187 3.18 7.94 13.11
N GLU A 188 3.84 6.90 12.62
CA GLU A 188 4.92 6.21 13.34
C GLU A 188 6.27 6.89 13.09
N LYS A 189 7.09 7.05 14.13
CA LYS A 189 8.53 7.31 14.05
C LYS A 189 9.27 6.04 14.43
N LEU A 190 10.29 5.66 13.67
CA LEU A 190 11.06 4.43 13.85
C LEU A 190 12.44 4.74 14.42
N PHE A 191 12.81 3.98 15.45
CA PHE A 191 14.03 4.17 16.21
C PHE A 191 14.84 2.89 16.27
N VAL A 192 16.16 3.05 16.21
CA VAL A 192 17.13 1.99 16.50
C VAL A 192 18.16 2.57 17.46
N ASP A 193 18.46 1.86 18.54
CA ASP A 193 19.37 2.32 19.60
C ASP A 193 18.99 3.72 20.14
N GLY A 194 17.69 4.02 20.21
CA GLY A 194 17.15 5.30 20.65
C GLY A 194 17.27 6.47 19.66
N LYS A 195 17.83 6.25 18.46
CA LYS A 195 17.93 7.26 17.40
C LYS A 195 16.85 7.06 16.35
N GLU A 196 16.14 8.13 16.01
CA GLU A 196 15.19 8.14 14.90
C GLU A 196 15.97 7.91 13.59
N PHE A 197 15.59 6.90 12.82
CA PHE A 197 16.23 6.61 11.53
C PHE A 197 15.27 6.72 10.35
N ASP A 198 13.97 6.57 10.60
CA ASP A 198 12.95 6.70 9.58
C ASP A 198 11.57 6.97 10.20
N THR A 199 10.57 7.25 9.38
CA THR A 199 9.16 7.23 9.79
C THR A 199 8.46 6.00 9.26
N GLY A 200 7.55 5.43 10.03
CA GLY A 200 6.70 4.34 9.58
C GLY A 200 5.48 4.87 8.83
N GLU A 201 4.34 4.28 9.11
CA GLU A 201 3.10 4.52 8.36
C GLU A 201 2.29 5.70 8.92
N ILE A 202 1.47 6.37 8.09
CA ILE A 202 0.37 7.21 8.59
C ILE A 202 -0.66 6.27 9.21
N LEU A 203 -0.96 6.46 10.48
CA LEU A 203 -1.93 5.67 11.25
C LEU A 203 -3.33 6.24 11.10
N SER A 204 -3.46 7.56 11.18
CA SER A 204 -4.71 8.28 10.96
C SER A 204 -4.43 9.70 10.51
N VAL A 205 -5.36 10.28 9.76
CA VAL A 205 -5.22 11.65 9.26
C VAL A 205 -6.57 12.30 9.08
N GLU A 206 -6.62 13.60 9.37
CA GLU A 206 -7.73 14.49 9.04
C GLU A 206 -7.24 15.58 8.07
N PHE A 207 -8.07 15.90 7.08
CA PHE A 207 -7.90 17.06 6.22
C PHE A 207 -9.20 17.87 6.19
N VAL A 208 -9.13 19.16 6.46
CA VAL A 208 -10.24 20.10 6.35
C VAL A 208 -10.00 20.95 5.10
N ASN A 209 -10.77 20.67 4.04
CA ASN A 209 -10.71 21.42 2.78
C ASN A 209 -12.01 22.20 2.61
N GLN A 210 -11.91 23.54 2.56
CA GLN A 210 -13.05 24.45 2.38
C GLN A 210 -14.20 24.18 3.38
N GLY A 211 -13.85 23.91 4.64
CA GLY A 211 -14.79 23.61 5.72
C GLY A 211 -15.37 22.19 5.72
N LYS A 212 -15.02 21.33 4.75
CA LYS A 212 -15.39 19.92 4.74
C LYS A 212 -14.27 19.06 5.32
N THR A 213 -14.60 18.25 6.31
CA THR A 213 -13.68 17.31 6.95
C THR A 213 -13.62 15.98 6.20
N TYR A 214 -12.40 15.53 5.94
CA TYR A 214 -12.06 14.21 5.43
C TYR A 214 -11.19 13.52 6.48
N THR A 215 -11.53 12.28 6.83
CA THR A 215 -10.78 11.51 7.82
C THR A 215 -10.46 10.14 7.26
N ALA A 216 -9.22 9.72 7.43
CA ALA A 216 -8.71 8.42 7.05
C ALA A 216 -8.02 7.75 8.23
N VAL A 217 -8.15 6.43 8.32
CA VAL A 217 -7.45 5.60 9.30
C VAL A 217 -6.94 4.32 8.66
N ARG A 218 -5.71 3.95 9.00
CA ARG A 218 -5.06 2.74 8.50
C ARG A 218 -5.66 1.52 9.18
N PHE A 219 -5.97 0.50 8.40
CA PHE A 219 -6.47 -0.79 8.87
C PHE A 219 -5.77 -1.94 8.16
N GLU A 220 -5.60 -3.07 8.86
CA GLU A 220 -5.04 -4.29 8.32
C GLU A 220 -6.00 -5.47 8.49
N ASP A 221 -6.35 -6.10 7.38
CA ASP A 221 -7.29 -7.22 7.38
C ASP A 221 -6.64 -8.52 7.91
N ASN A 222 -7.37 -9.64 7.83
CA ASN A 222 -6.88 -10.94 8.32
C ASN A 222 -5.86 -11.61 7.40
N GLN A 223 -5.67 -11.08 6.19
CA GLN A 223 -4.73 -11.57 5.19
C GLN A 223 -3.45 -10.72 5.16
N GLY A 224 -3.34 -9.70 6.03
CA GLY A 224 -2.24 -8.76 6.05
C GLY A 224 -2.36 -7.66 4.99
N ASN A 225 -3.52 -7.53 4.32
CA ASN A 225 -3.72 -6.42 3.39
C ASN A 225 -3.99 -5.15 4.19
N THR A 226 -3.31 -4.07 3.83
CA THR A 226 -3.42 -2.78 4.52
C THR A 226 -4.09 -1.75 3.63
N GLY A 227 -4.91 -0.88 4.20
CA GLY A 227 -5.58 0.20 3.47
C GLY A 227 -5.98 1.36 4.38
N TYR A 228 -6.47 2.43 3.76
CA TYR A 228 -7.01 3.60 4.44
C TYR A 228 -8.52 3.64 4.29
N TYR A 229 -9.21 3.90 5.39
CA TYR A 229 -10.66 3.84 5.47
C TYR A 229 -11.19 5.07 6.20
N THR A 230 -12.42 5.45 5.93
CA THR A 230 -13.13 6.41 6.77
C THR A 230 -13.35 5.83 8.18
N PRO A 231 -13.63 6.66 9.19
CA PRO A 231 -13.97 6.18 10.55
C PRO A 231 -15.13 5.18 10.61
N ASP A 232 -15.99 5.17 9.60
CA ASP A 232 -17.12 4.24 9.49
C ASP A 232 -16.76 2.89 8.85
N GLY A 233 -15.50 2.70 8.43
CA GLY A 233 -15.02 1.48 7.79
C GLY A 233 -15.24 1.42 6.28
N ASN A 234 -15.45 2.55 5.63
CA ASN A 234 -15.54 2.64 4.17
C ASN A 234 -14.12 2.82 3.59
N ASP A 235 -13.69 1.97 2.66
CA ASP A 235 -12.37 2.11 1.99
C ASP A 235 -12.27 3.50 1.31
N LEU A 236 -11.08 4.08 1.25
CA LEU A 236 -10.86 5.34 0.53
C LEU A 236 -10.37 5.10 -0.90
N ARG A 237 -10.02 3.86 -1.26
CA ARG A 237 -9.81 3.47 -2.65
C ARG A 237 -11.16 3.36 -3.36
N LYS A 238 -11.27 3.88 -4.59
CA LYS A 238 -12.46 3.73 -5.43
C LYS A 238 -12.92 2.27 -5.48
N ALA A 239 -14.12 1.98 -4.97
CA ALA A 239 -14.74 0.67 -5.12
C ALA A 239 -14.90 0.27 -6.59
N PHE A 240 -15.04 1.27 -7.47
CA PHE A 240 -15.24 1.05 -8.90
C PHE A 240 -14.45 2.03 -9.79
N LEU A 241 -13.76 1.50 -10.80
CA LEU A 241 -13.32 2.24 -11.97
C LEU A 241 -14.55 2.78 -12.71
N GLN A 242 -14.44 3.99 -13.25
CA GLN A 242 -15.52 4.59 -14.01
C GLN A 242 -15.77 3.88 -15.34
N THR A 243 -14.71 3.30 -15.93
CA THR A 243 -14.77 2.64 -17.24
C THR A 243 -14.14 1.25 -17.17
N PRO A 244 -14.74 0.24 -17.84
CA PRO A 244 -14.24 -1.13 -17.85
C PRO A 244 -13.13 -1.38 -18.90
N MET A 245 -12.64 -0.33 -19.58
CA MET A 245 -11.72 -0.45 -20.71
C MET A 245 -10.85 0.80 -20.86
N ASP A 246 -9.62 0.61 -21.32
CA ASP A 246 -8.74 1.71 -21.71
C ASP A 246 -9.23 2.31 -23.04
N PHE A 247 -9.27 3.64 -23.15
CA PHE A 247 -9.72 4.38 -24.35
C PHE A 247 -11.18 4.07 -24.79
N ALA A 248 -12.08 3.92 -23.82
CA ALA A 248 -13.49 3.63 -24.07
C ALA A 248 -14.24 4.80 -24.74
N LYS A 249 -14.83 4.57 -25.94
CA LYS A 249 -15.78 5.50 -26.57
C LYS A 249 -17.21 4.99 -26.39
N ILE A 250 -18.04 5.75 -25.68
CA ILE A 250 -19.46 5.42 -25.54
C ILE A 250 -20.14 5.55 -26.91
N SER A 251 -20.76 4.46 -27.34
CA SER A 251 -21.53 4.36 -28.57
C SER A 251 -23.04 4.34 -28.33
N SER A 252 -23.48 3.87 -27.15
CA SER A 252 -24.86 3.99 -26.70
C SER A 252 -24.90 4.17 -25.19
N HIS A 253 -25.71 5.13 -24.74
CA HIS A 253 -25.90 5.42 -23.31
C HIS A 253 -27.02 4.56 -22.72
N PHE A 254 -27.03 4.45 -21.40
CA PHE A 254 -28.14 3.87 -20.65
C PHE A 254 -29.41 4.70 -20.88
N ASP A 255 -30.47 4.04 -21.34
CA ASP A 255 -31.74 4.70 -21.65
C ASP A 255 -32.91 3.71 -21.53
N LEU A 256 -33.73 3.89 -20.49
CA LEU A 256 -34.90 3.05 -20.25
C LEU A 256 -36.04 3.29 -21.26
N HIS A 257 -35.99 4.40 -22.02
CA HIS A 257 -37.03 4.82 -22.95
C HIS A 257 -36.58 4.78 -24.42
N ARG A 258 -35.46 4.12 -24.73
CA ARG A 258 -34.89 4.09 -26.09
C ARG A 258 -35.91 3.53 -27.10
N LYS A 259 -36.28 4.35 -28.09
CA LYS A 259 -37.18 3.96 -29.18
C LYS A 259 -36.42 3.13 -30.20
N HIS A 260 -36.86 1.91 -30.48
CA HIS A 260 -36.22 1.03 -31.45
C HIS A 260 -36.45 1.55 -32.88
N PRO A 261 -35.39 1.91 -33.63
CA PRO A 261 -35.51 2.67 -34.88
C PRO A 261 -36.27 1.94 -36.00
N ILE A 262 -36.41 0.61 -35.89
CA ILE A 262 -37.07 -0.23 -36.90
C ILE A 262 -38.42 -0.77 -36.43
N LEU A 263 -38.63 -0.92 -35.11
CA LEU A 263 -39.80 -1.64 -34.57
C LEU A 263 -40.83 -0.71 -33.92
N ASN A 264 -40.50 0.59 -33.78
CA ASN A 264 -41.34 1.61 -33.12
C ASN A 264 -41.76 1.25 -31.68
N THR A 265 -41.08 0.29 -31.04
CA THR A 265 -41.27 -0.10 -29.64
C THR A 265 -40.23 0.55 -28.74
N ILE A 266 -40.59 0.80 -27.49
CA ILE A 266 -39.63 1.20 -26.45
C ILE A 266 -38.88 -0.06 -26.01
N ARG A 267 -37.56 -0.08 -26.16
CA ARG A 267 -36.70 -1.15 -25.66
C ARG A 267 -35.62 -0.55 -24.79
N ALA A 268 -35.78 -0.69 -23.49
CA ALA A 268 -34.82 -0.21 -22.51
C ALA A 268 -33.40 -0.75 -22.79
N HIS A 269 -32.44 0.15 -22.85
CA HIS A 269 -31.02 -0.15 -22.86
C HIS A 269 -30.50 -0.06 -21.42
N LYS A 270 -30.35 -1.22 -20.77
CA LYS A 270 -30.06 -1.33 -19.33
C LYS A 270 -28.56 -1.35 -18.98
N GLY A 271 -27.75 -0.82 -19.89
CA GLY A 271 -26.29 -0.73 -19.79
C GLY A 271 -25.74 0.40 -20.65
N VAL A 272 -24.43 0.44 -20.80
CA VAL A 272 -23.69 1.37 -21.66
C VAL A 272 -22.85 0.55 -22.64
N ASP A 273 -22.89 0.96 -23.91
CA ASP A 273 -22.17 0.29 -24.98
C ASP A 273 -20.88 1.04 -25.30
N TYR A 274 -19.73 0.40 -25.10
CA TYR A 274 -18.42 0.92 -25.45
C TYR A 274 -17.93 0.30 -26.76
N SER A 275 -17.78 1.12 -27.81
CA SER A 275 -17.25 0.64 -29.08
C SER A 275 -15.74 0.48 -29.01
N ALA A 276 -15.24 -0.69 -29.44
CA ALA A 276 -13.82 -0.99 -29.52
C ALA A 276 -13.59 -2.16 -30.49
N ALA A 277 -12.34 -2.36 -30.91
CA ALA A 277 -11.98 -3.47 -31.78
C ALA A 277 -12.22 -4.83 -31.09
N ILE A 278 -12.50 -5.87 -31.88
CA ILE A 278 -12.53 -7.24 -31.36
C ILE A 278 -11.16 -7.57 -30.75
N GLY A 279 -11.16 -8.16 -29.55
CA GLY A 279 -9.94 -8.50 -28.84
C GLY A 279 -9.45 -7.44 -27.84
N THR A 280 -10.03 -6.23 -27.81
CA THR A 280 -9.66 -5.23 -26.81
C THR A 280 -9.91 -5.77 -25.40
N PRO A 281 -8.94 -5.68 -24.46
CA PRO A 281 -9.11 -6.16 -23.10
C PRO A 281 -10.28 -5.47 -22.37
N VAL A 282 -11.10 -6.26 -21.70
CA VAL A 282 -12.17 -5.79 -20.81
C VAL A 282 -11.74 -6.08 -19.37
N LYS A 283 -11.76 -5.05 -18.53
CA LYS A 283 -11.35 -5.09 -17.14
C LYS A 283 -12.57 -5.07 -16.21
N THR A 284 -12.49 -5.73 -15.06
CA THR A 284 -13.49 -5.53 -14.01
C THR A 284 -13.38 -4.12 -13.44
N THR A 285 -14.50 -3.47 -13.20
CA THR A 285 -14.50 -2.13 -12.58
C THR A 285 -14.29 -2.19 -11.08
N GLY A 286 -14.53 -3.30 -10.39
CA GLY A 286 -14.30 -3.40 -8.94
C GLY A 286 -13.79 -4.77 -8.50
N ASP A 287 -13.29 -4.83 -7.27
CA ASP A 287 -12.98 -6.09 -6.58
C ASP A 287 -14.25 -6.94 -6.45
N GLY A 288 -14.15 -8.25 -6.63
CA GLY A 288 -15.32 -9.10 -6.54
C GLY A 288 -15.09 -10.57 -6.84
N LYS A 289 -16.20 -11.27 -7.08
CA LYS A 289 -16.23 -12.70 -7.38
C LYS A 289 -17.03 -12.94 -8.66
N ILE A 290 -16.50 -13.75 -9.57
CA ILE A 290 -17.24 -14.18 -10.75
C ILE A 290 -18.42 -15.06 -10.32
N VAL A 291 -19.64 -14.59 -10.58
CA VAL A 291 -20.89 -15.34 -10.30
C VAL A 291 -21.52 -15.91 -11.56
N PHE A 292 -21.08 -15.46 -12.74
CA PHE A 292 -21.42 -16.09 -14.00
C PHE A 292 -20.29 -15.93 -15.01
N ARG A 293 -20.02 -16.99 -15.79
CA ARG A 293 -19.12 -16.97 -16.94
C ARG A 293 -19.62 -17.97 -17.98
N GLY A 294 -20.12 -17.50 -19.11
CA GLY A 294 -20.71 -18.38 -20.12
C GLY A 294 -21.56 -17.61 -21.13
N VAL A 295 -22.48 -18.29 -21.81
CA VAL A 295 -23.35 -17.70 -22.84
C VAL A 295 -24.72 -17.34 -22.24
N LYS A 296 -25.20 -16.12 -22.47
CA LYS A 296 -26.56 -15.66 -22.12
C LYS A 296 -27.30 -15.09 -23.33
N ASN A 297 -27.96 -15.95 -24.13
CA ASN A 297 -28.88 -15.55 -25.21
C ASN A 297 -28.43 -14.29 -25.96
N GLY A 298 -29.24 -13.22 -25.91
CA GLY A 298 -28.99 -11.95 -26.59
C GLY A 298 -27.71 -11.22 -26.17
N TYR A 299 -27.16 -11.47 -24.98
CA TYR A 299 -25.89 -10.91 -24.54
C TYR A 299 -24.67 -11.64 -25.13
N GLY A 300 -24.83 -12.85 -25.67
CA GLY A 300 -23.68 -13.65 -26.14
C GLY A 300 -22.82 -14.13 -24.97
N ASN A 301 -21.50 -14.03 -25.11
CA ASN A 301 -20.57 -14.38 -24.03
C ASN A 301 -20.59 -13.31 -22.95
N VAL A 302 -20.75 -13.73 -21.70
CA VAL A 302 -20.95 -12.88 -20.54
C VAL A 302 -20.06 -13.28 -19.38
N VAL A 303 -19.50 -12.29 -18.70
CA VAL A 303 -19.01 -12.38 -17.33
C VAL A 303 -19.90 -11.53 -16.43
N GLU A 304 -20.33 -12.07 -15.29
CA GLU A 304 -21.02 -11.32 -14.24
C GLU A 304 -20.24 -11.44 -12.94
N ILE A 305 -20.03 -10.31 -12.27
CA ILE A 305 -19.21 -10.20 -11.07
C ILE A 305 -20.07 -9.59 -9.97
N GLU A 306 -20.10 -10.25 -8.82
CA GLU A 306 -20.64 -9.68 -7.59
C GLU A 306 -19.53 -8.96 -6.82
N HIS A 307 -19.88 -7.77 -6.35
CA HIS A 307 -19.02 -6.86 -5.63
C HIS A 307 -19.65 -6.64 -4.25
N GLY A 308 -19.26 -7.50 -3.31
CA GLY A 308 -19.92 -7.58 -2.01
C GLY A 308 -21.38 -8.03 -2.12
N GLN A 309 -22.24 -7.58 -1.21
CA GLN A 309 -23.63 -8.04 -1.12
C GLN A 309 -24.63 -7.26 -1.99
N LYS A 310 -24.27 -6.04 -2.41
CA LYS A 310 -25.22 -5.07 -2.98
C LYS A 310 -24.97 -4.75 -4.44
N TYR A 311 -23.75 -4.93 -4.94
CA TYR A 311 -23.36 -4.45 -6.26
C TYR A 311 -23.04 -5.62 -7.18
N SER A 312 -23.43 -5.51 -8.45
CA SER A 312 -22.97 -6.43 -9.48
C SER A 312 -22.76 -5.72 -10.81
N THR A 313 -21.82 -6.25 -11.59
CA THR A 313 -21.54 -5.79 -12.95
C THR A 313 -21.64 -6.92 -13.95
N LEU A 314 -22.07 -6.58 -15.16
CA LEU A 314 -22.21 -7.53 -16.27
C LEU A 314 -21.45 -7.00 -17.49
N TYR A 315 -20.67 -7.89 -18.11
CA TYR A 315 -19.83 -7.61 -19.28
C TYR A 315 -20.24 -8.57 -20.40
N ALA A 316 -20.83 -8.05 -21.47
CA ALA A 316 -21.44 -8.84 -22.53
C ALA A 316 -20.80 -8.63 -23.92
N HIS A 317 -21.27 -9.43 -24.88
CA HIS A 317 -20.80 -9.49 -26.26
C HIS A 317 -19.33 -9.87 -26.44
N LEU A 318 -18.73 -10.49 -25.42
CA LEU A 318 -17.31 -10.83 -25.40
C LEU A 318 -16.94 -11.80 -26.54
N SER A 319 -15.76 -11.66 -27.12
CA SER A 319 -15.23 -12.62 -28.11
C SER A 319 -14.70 -13.88 -27.41
N GLY A 320 -14.16 -13.71 -26.21
CA GLY A 320 -13.66 -14.77 -25.36
C GLY A 320 -13.40 -14.29 -23.94
N PHE A 321 -13.10 -15.23 -23.08
CA PHE A 321 -12.82 -14.99 -21.66
C PHE A 321 -11.32 -15.05 -21.39
N LYS A 322 -10.86 -14.35 -20.36
CA LYS A 322 -9.48 -14.52 -19.88
C LYS A 322 -9.26 -15.96 -19.39
N SER A 323 -8.08 -16.51 -19.66
CA SER A 323 -7.65 -17.82 -19.19
C SER A 323 -7.38 -17.80 -17.68
N GLY A 324 -7.56 -18.95 -17.01
CA GLY A 324 -7.29 -19.09 -15.57
C GLY A 324 -8.40 -18.58 -14.64
N GLN A 325 -9.41 -17.86 -15.18
CA GLN A 325 -10.57 -17.40 -14.42
C GLN A 325 -11.80 -18.29 -14.69
N LYS A 326 -12.53 -18.65 -13.63
CA LYS A 326 -13.72 -19.52 -13.68
C LYS A 326 -14.83 -19.02 -12.75
N LEU A 327 -16.00 -19.65 -12.82
CA LEU A 327 -17.07 -19.39 -11.85
C LEU A 327 -16.52 -19.55 -10.42
N GLY A 328 -16.73 -18.54 -9.60
CA GLY A 328 -16.26 -18.47 -8.22
C GLY A 328 -14.86 -17.89 -8.02
N SER A 329 -14.12 -17.57 -9.08
CA SER A 329 -12.83 -16.88 -8.97
C SER A 329 -12.98 -15.51 -8.32
N ALA A 330 -12.08 -15.19 -7.38
CA ALA A 330 -11.87 -13.82 -6.90
C ALA A 330 -11.12 -13.03 -7.96
N ILE A 331 -11.52 -11.78 -8.18
CA ILE A 331 -10.97 -10.87 -9.20
C ILE A 331 -10.74 -9.51 -8.54
N LYS A 332 -9.60 -8.88 -8.83
CA LYS A 332 -9.27 -7.54 -8.35
C LYS A 332 -9.67 -6.49 -9.38
N GLN A 333 -10.02 -5.29 -8.92
CA GLN A 333 -10.28 -4.12 -9.74
C GLN A 333 -9.18 -3.95 -10.79
N GLY A 334 -9.57 -3.75 -12.05
CA GLY A 334 -8.63 -3.60 -13.17
C GLY A 334 -8.14 -4.90 -13.80
N ASP A 335 -8.40 -6.06 -13.20
CA ASP A 335 -8.05 -7.35 -13.82
C ASP A 335 -8.80 -7.54 -15.14
N VAL A 336 -8.10 -8.02 -16.16
CA VAL A 336 -8.71 -8.41 -17.44
C VAL A 336 -9.56 -9.66 -17.23
N ILE A 337 -10.83 -9.59 -17.61
CA ILE A 337 -11.82 -10.67 -17.46
C ILE A 337 -12.25 -11.31 -18.78
N GLY A 338 -12.00 -10.61 -19.88
CA GLY A 338 -12.32 -11.07 -21.22
C GLY A 338 -11.93 -10.04 -22.26
N TYR A 339 -12.47 -10.23 -23.46
CA TYR A 339 -12.10 -9.42 -24.61
C TYR A 339 -13.34 -9.00 -25.39
N VAL A 340 -13.35 -7.77 -25.89
CA VAL A 340 -14.44 -7.25 -26.71
C VAL A 340 -14.71 -8.15 -27.91
N GLY A 341 -15.98 -8.30 -28.26
CA GLY A 341 -16.41 -9.10 -29.39
C GLY A 341 -17.70 -8.57 -30.00
N LYS A 342 -18.39 -9.49 -30.67
CA LYS A 342 -19.68 -9.26 -31.34
C LYS A 342 -20.58 -10.50 -31.18
N THR A 343 -20.52 -11.15 -30.02
CA THR A 343 -21.31 -12.37 -29.77
C THR A 343 -22.73 -12.00 -29.33
N GLY A 344 -23.71 -12.88 -29.59
CA GLY A 344 -25.12 -12.58 -29.29
C GLY A 344 -25.73 -11.56 -30.26
N LEU A 345 -26.68 -10.75 -29.77
CA LEU A 345 -27.39 -9.75 -30.56
C LEU A 345 -26.60 -8.42 -30.56
N ALA A 346 -25.54 -8.36 -31.36
CA ALA A 346 -24.67 -7.19 -31.51
C ALA A 346 -24.56 -6.74 -32.97
N THR A 347 -24.76 -5.45 -33.24
CA THR A 347 -24.68 -4.88 -34.60
C THR A 347 -23.24 -4.70 -35.09
N GLY A 348 -22.32 -4.40 -34.17
CA GLY A 348 -20.88 -4.28 -34.41
C GLY A 348 -20.06 -4.63 -33.15
N PRO A 349 -18.72 -4.67 -33.25
CA PRO A 349 -17.86 -4.90 -32.10
C PRO A 349 -18.03 -3.85 -31.01
N HIS A 350 -18.46 -4.28 -29.81
CA HIS A 350 -18.59 -3.42 -28.64
C HIS A 350 -18.66 -4.25 -27.36
N LEU A 351 -18.40 -3.60 -26.23
CA LEU A 351 -18.74 -4.12 -24.91
C LEU A 351 -20.09 -3.54 -24.48
N HIS A 352 -21.02 -4.40 -24.09
CA HIS A 352 -22.19 -3.97 -23.33
C HIS A 352 -21.91 -4.15 -21.83
N TYR A 353 -21.94 -3.05 -21.09
CA TYR A 353 -21.62 -2.99 -19.67
C TYR A 353 -22.83 -2.57 -18.84
N GLU A 354 -23.19 -3.38 -17.84
CA GLU A 354 -24.24 -3.04 -16.89
C GLU A 354 -23.68 -2.91 -15.48
N PHE A 355 -24.26 -1.98 -14.70
CA PHE A 355 -24.02 -1.86 -13.27
C PHE A 355 -25.34 -1.95 -12.54
N ARG A 356 -25.38 -2.74 -11.46
CA ARG A 356 -26.59 -2.98 -10.67
C ARG A 356 -26.36 -2.68 -9.19
N ILE A 357 -27.36 -2.07 -8.56
CA ILE A 357 -27.41 -1.78 -7.12
C ILE A 357 -28.64 -2.47 -6.56
N GLY A 358 -28.46 -3.44 -5.66
CA GLY A 358 -29.54 -4.26 -5.10
C GLY A 358 -30.35 -4.98 -6.20
N GLY A 359 -29.67 -5.41 -7.26
CA GLY A 359 -30.29 -6.05 -8.43
C GLY A 359 -30.92 -5.11 -9.45
N MET A 360 -31.07 -3.81 -9.16
CA MET A 360 -31.63 -2.83 -10.10
C MET A 360 -30.54 -2.24 -11.00
N HIS A 361 -30.77 -2.20 -12.31
CA HIS A 361 -29.85 -1.57 -13.26
C HIS A 361 -29.82 -0.05 -13.09
N VAL A 362 -28.62 0.52 -13.05
CA VAL A 362 -28.41 1.97 -12.97
C VAL A 362 -27.49 2.42 -14.10
N ASN A 363 -27.52 3.71 -14.44
CA ASN A 363 -26.59 4.27 -15.41
C ASN A 363 -25.18 4.35 -14.79
N PRO A 364 -24.20 3.54 -15.22
CA PRO A 364 -22.86 3.55 -14.60
C PRO A 364 -22.09 4.86 -14.80
N VAL A 365 -22.48 5.69 -15.78
CA VAL A 365 -21.79 6.96 -16.09
C VAL A 365 -22.25 8.09 -15.16
N THR A 366 -23.51 8.05 -14.70
CA THR A 366 -24.10 9.15 -13.92
C THR A 366 -24.55 8.74 -12.52
N ALA A 367 -24.64 7.45 -12.23
CA ALA A 367 -25.00 6.98 -10.90
C ALA A 367 -23.95 7.42 -9.88
N LYS A 368 -24.43 7.87 -8.72
CA LYS A 368 -23.57 8.08 -7.54
C LYS A 368 -23.16 6.71 -6.98
N ILE A 369 -22.16 6.12 -7.61
CA ILE A 369 -21.57 4.86 -7.16
C ILE A 369 -20.71 5.18 -5.92
N PRO A 370 -20.82 4.40 -4.84
CA PRO A 370 -20.09 4.69 -3.63
C PRO A 370 -18.58 4.55 -3.87
N HIS A 371 -17.83 5.37 -3.14
CA HIS A 371 -16.39 5.42 -3.24
C HIS A 371 -15.74 4.17 -2.64
N SER A 372 -16.48 3.37 -1.86
CA SER A 372 -16.07 2.06 -1.37
C SER A 372 -17.23 1.13 -1.01
N MET A 373 -16.92 -0.14 -0.79
CA MET A 373 -17.87 -1.12 -0.27
C MET A 373 -17.78 -1.21 1.25
N PRO A 374 -18.91 -1.37 1.96
CA PRO A 374 -18.90 -1.53 3.41
C PRO A 374 -18.25 -2.86 3.80
N MET A 375 -17.48 -2.86 4.88
CA MET A 375 -16.93 -4.08 5.49
C MET A 375 -18.03 -5.03 5.95
N ASP A 376 -17.74 -6.34 5.91
CA ASP A 376 -18.59 -7.31 6.59
C ASP A 376 -18.61 -7.06 8.12
N LYS A 377 -19.63 -7.56 8.81
CA LYS A 377 -19.83 -7.29 10.24
C LYS A 377 -18.69 -7.77 11.13
N ALA A 378 -18.06 -8.90 10.80
CA ALA A 378 -16.98 -9.46 11.60
C ALA A 378 -15.70 -8.64 11.40
N LEU A 379 -15.41 -8.27 10.17
CA LEU A 379 -14.30 -7.38 9.83
C LEU A 379 -14.49 -5.99 10.43
N LEU A 380 -15.73 -5.46 10.47
CA LEU A 380 -16.04 -4.17 11.06
C LEU A 380 -15.74 -4.13 12.57
N ALA A 381 -15.95 -5.23 13.30
CA ALA A 381 -15.61 -5.30 14.72
C ALA A 381 -14.09 -5.22 14.94
N LYS A 382 -13.31 -5.97 14.14
CA LYS A 382 -11.85 -5.90 14.13
C LYS A 382 -11.36 -4.50 13.73
N PHE A 383 -11.95 -3.94 12.68
CA PHE A 383 -11.68 -2.58 12.21
C PHE A 383 -11.81 -1.59 13.36
N LYS A 384 -12.96 -1.55 14.03
CA LYS A 384 -13.17 -0.64 15.16
C LYS A 384 -12.15 -0.84 16.27
N ALA A 385 -11.85 -2.08 16.65
CA ALA A 385 -10.87 -2.37 17.68
C ALA A 385 -9.46 -1.88 17.31
N GLN A 386 -9.04 -2.05 16.05
CA GLN A 386 -7.72 -1.62 15.58
C GLN A 386 -7.62 -0.11 15.36
N THR A 387 -8.69 0.54 14.89
CA THR A 387 -8.63 1.95 14.44
C THR A 387 -9.04 2.96 15.50
N GLN A 388 -9.83 2.56 16.50
CA GLN A 388 -10.27 3.45 17.58
C GLN A 388 -9.11 4.13 18.33
N PRO A 389 -7.99 3.44 18.65
CA PRO A 389 -6.81 4.09 19.24
C PRO A 389 -6.24 5.21 18.38
N PHE A 390 -6.09 4.98 17.08
CA PHE A 390 -5.52 5.95 16.14
C PHE A 390 -6.44 7.15 15.93
N LEU A 391 -7.76 6.93 15.94
CA LEU A 391 -8.74 8.01 15.87
C LEU A 391 -8.78 8.84 17.17
N ALA A 392 -8.57 8.21 18.33
CA ALA A 392 -8.48 8.92 19.60
C ALA A 392 -7.23 9.82 19.64
N GLN A 393 -6.09 9.32 19.18
CA GLN A 393 -4.85 10.11 19.05
C GLN A 393 -5.00 11.27 18.06
N LEU A 394 -5.68 11.05 16.94
CA LEU A 394 -5.98 12.11 15.97
C LEU A 394 -6.81 13.23 16.61
N LYS A 395 -7.83 12.85 17.37
CA LYS A 395 -8.67 13.81 18.11
C LYS A 395 -7.87 14.57 19.17
N GLN A 396 -6.97 13.90 19.87
CA GLN A 396 -6.09 14.53 20.86
C GLN A 396 -5.13 15.52 20.19
N ALA A 397 -4.43 15.09 19.14
CA ALA A 397 -3.52 15.94 18.37
C ALA A 397 -4.21 17.20 17.83
N LYS A 398 -5.48 17.08 17.43
CA LYS A 398 -6.32 18.21 17.04
C LYS A 398 -6.68 19.12 18.22
N GLY A 399 -7.01 18.55 19.38
CA GLY A 399 -7.46 19.26 20.58
C GLY A 399 -6.36 20.03 21.32
N ASP A 400 -5.14 19.50 21.38
CA ASP A 400 -3.99 20.12 22.05
C ASP A 400 -3.59 21.46 21.40
N ALA A 401 -4.11 21.76 20.20
CA ALA A 401 -3.99 23.05 19.53
C ALA A 401 -4.78 24.20 20.17
N LEU A 402 -5.90 23.93 20.83
CA LEU A 402 -6.78 24.96 21.42
C LEU A 402 -6.29 25.43 22.80
N VAL A 403 -5.42 24.67 23.46
CA VAL A 403 -4.89 25.01 24.80
C VAL A 403 -3.58 25.78 24.70
N ALA A 404 -2.79 25.61 23.63
CA ALA A 404 -1.53 26.33 23.43
C ALA A 404 -1.67 27.77 22.89
N GLN A 405 -2.88 28.24 22.63
CA GLN A 405 -3.18 29.59 22.12
C GLN A 405 -3.99 30.48 23.10
N ASN A 406 -4.19 30.05 24.36
CA ASN A 406 -4.88 30.85 25.38
C ASN A 406 -3.94 31.26 26.52
#